data_AF-A0A7T1LBC7-F1
#
_entry.id   AF-A0A7T1LBC7-F1
#
_cell.length_a   1.000
_cell.length_b   1.000
_cell.length_c   1.000
_cell.angle_alpha   90.00
_cell.angle_beta   90.00
_cell.angle_gamma   90.00
#
_symmetry.space_group_name_H-M   'P 1'
#
loop_
_entity.id
_entity.type
_entity.pdbx_description
1 polymer ?
#
loop_
_entity_poly.entity_id
_entity_poly.type
_entity_poly.pdbx_seq_one_letter_code
_entity_poly.pdbx_strand_id
1 'polypeptide(L)'
;MKLTSIPQETIDRCLAIRKAYRELEVKHHDKEWSIEEDLLALTNDIGNMNRLIMTKQGRYYDETPYTLEHKMAENIWWLIELADRLDIDIQKEMETFLAQKEELFGIKK
;
A
#
# COMPACT_ATOMS: atom_id res chain seq x y z
N MET A 1 -6.97 -1.53 19.50
CA MET A 1 -7.38 -1.02 18.19
C MET A 1 -7.70 -2.24 17.34
N LYS A 2 -8.98 -2.60 17.18
CA LYS A 2 -9.36 -3.69 16.27
C LYS A 2 -9.11 -3.16 14.86
N LEU A 3 -8.19 -3.77 14.09
CA LEU A 3 -8.24 -3.61 12.63
C LEU A 3 -9.57 -4.24 12.21
N THR A 4 -10.59 -3.40 12.15
CA THR A 4 -11.78 -3.70 11.39
C THR A 4 -11.37 -3.60 9.93
N SER A 5 -11.87 -4.51 9.10
CA SER A 5 -11.77 -4.51 7.64
C SER A 5 -11.56 -3.10 7.07
N ILE A 6 -10.65 -2.96 6.09
CA ILE A 6 -10.43 -1.68 5.40
C ILE A 6 -11.81 -1.21 4.90
N PRO A 7 -12.31 -0.03 5.31
CA PRO A 7 -13.64 0.42 4.91
C PRO A 7 -13.75 0.44 3.39
N GLN A 8 -14.87 -0.03 2.84
CA GLN A 8 -15.09 -0.06 1.39
C GLN A 8 -14.87 1.32 0.76
N GLU A 9 -15.37 2.38 1.42
CA GLU A 9 -15.14 3.76 0.98
C GLU A 9 -13.65 4.12 0.85
N THR A 10 -12.79 3.58 1.72
CA THR A 10 -11.34 3.80 1.65
C THR A 10 -10.76 3.12 0.41
N ILE A 11 -11.16 1.88 0.13
CA ILE A 11 -10.74 1.17 -1.09
C ILE A 11 -11.21 1.93 -2.33
N ASP A 12 -12.48 2.32 -2.39
CA ASP A 12 -13.04 3.05 -3.53
C ASP A 12 -12.28 4.36 -3.78
N ARG A 13 -11.87 5.07 -2.71
CA ARG A 13 -11.04 6.27 -2.80
C ARG A 13 -9.62 5.97 -3.30
N CYS A 14 -9.01 4.87 -2.85
CA CYS A 14 -7.72 4.40 -3.35
C CYS A 14 -7.76 4.14 -4.86
N LEU A 15 -8.79 3.41 -5.32
CA LEU A 15 -8.99 3.06 -6.72
C LEU A 15 -9.27 4.29 -7.60
N ALA A 16 -10.07 5.23 -7.10
CA ALA A 16 -10.33 6.49 -7.79
C ALA A 16 -9.05 7.31 -8.00
N ILE A 17 -8.13 7.32 -7.02
CA ILE A 17 -6.86 8.04 -7.13
C ILE A 17 -5.95 7.40 -8.18
N ARG A 18 -5.81 6.07 -8.20
CA ARG A 18 -5.01 5.42 -9.26
C ARG A 18 -5.61 5.66 -10.62
N LYS A 19 -6.93 5.55 -10.77
CA LYS A 19 -7.59 5.83 -12.05
C LYS A 19 -7.21 7.21 -12.57
N ALA A 20 -7.18 8.24 -11.71
CA ALA A 20 -6.71 9.58 -12.08
C ALA A 20 -5.23 9.58 -12.51
N TYR A 21 -4.36 8.80 -11.87
CA TYR A 21 -2.97 8.62 -12.33
C TYR A 21 -2.87 7.90 -13.68
N ARG A 22 -3.68 6.86 -13.93
CA ARG A 22 -3.72 6.17 -15.24
C ARG A 22 -4.12 7.12 -16.36
N GLU A 23 -5.10 7.98 -16.11
CA GLU A 23 -5.50 9.03 -17.05
C GLU A 23 -4.34 10.00 -17.37
N LEU A 24 -3.49 10.32 -16.39
CA LEU A 24 -2.27 11.11 -16.60
C LEU A 24 -1.20 10.32 -17.37
N GLU A 25 -1.00 9.05 -17.06
CA GLU A 25 -0.05 8.17 -17.77
C GLU A 25 -0.40 8.07 -19.25
N VAL A 26 -1.67 7.81 -19.58
CA VAL A 26 -2.13 7.78 -20.97
C VAL A 26 -1.94 9.15 -21.63
N LYS A 27 -2.26 10.24 -20.94
CA LYS A 27 -2.11 11.60 -21.49
C LYS A 27 -0.66 11.98 -21.79
N HIS A 28 0.29 11.53 -20.97
CA HIS A 28 1.68 11.96 -21.05
C HIS A 28 2.62 10.94 -21.70
N HIS A 29 2.23 9.66 -21.74
CA HIS A 29 3.07 8.55 -22.15
C HIS A 29 2.37 7.56 -23.09
N ASP A 30 1.13 7.87 -23.54
CA ASP A 30 0.32 7.07 -24.48
C ASP A 30 -0.06 5.66 -24.00
N LYS A 31 0.30 5.30 -22.77
CA LYS A 31 -0.01 4.00 -22.15
C LYS A 31 -0.12 4.14 -20.64
N GLU A 32 -0.95 3.29 -20.06
CA GLU A 32 -0.94 3.05 -18.62
C GLU A 32 0.35 2.32 -18.22
N TRP A 33 0.75 2.50 -16.97
CA TRP A 33 1.82 1.70 -16.38
C TRP A 33 1.44 0.22 -16.33
N SER A 34 2.42 -0.65 -16.55
CA SER A 34 2.27 -2.09 -16.35
C SER A 34 2.17 -2.45 -14.86
N ILE A 35 1.80 -3.68 -14.56
CA ILE A 35 1.76 -4.17 -13.16
C ILE A 35 3.16 -4.11 -12.55
N GLU A 36 4.20 -4.39 -13.34
CA GLU A 36 5.59 -4.31 -12.92
C GLU A 36 6.04 -2.87 -12.65
N GLU A 37 5.54 -1.89 -13.40
CA GLU A 37 5.80 -0.47 -13.15
C GLU A 37 5.11 0.00 -11.85
N ASP A 38 3.87 -0.45 -11.59
CA ASP A 38 3.20 -0.20 -10.29
C ASP A 38 3.94 -0.87 -9.11
N LEU A 39 4.42 -2.12 -9.29
CA LEU A 39 5.25 -2.81 -8.29
C LEU A 39 6.59 -2.10 -8.05
N LEU A 40 7.19 -1.54 -9.09
CA LEU A 40 8.41 -0.74 -8.97
C LEU A 40 8.16 0.51 -8.14
N ALA A 41 7.03 1.19 -8.35
CA ALA A 41 6.65 2.37 -7.57
C ALA A 41 6.42 2.04 -6.09
N LEU A 42 5.71 0.95 -5.79
CA LEU A 42 5.63 0.41 -4.43
C LEU A 42 7.02 0.19 -3.82
N THR A 43 7.91 -0.48 -4.55
CA THR A 43 9.26 -0.81 -4.05
C THR A 43 10.08 0.45 -3.74
N ASN A 44 9.95 1.48 -4.57
CA ASN A 44 10.58 2.78 -4.32
C ASN A 44 10.04 3.43 -3.03
N ASP A 45 8.73 3.38 -2.79
CA ASP A 45 8.13 3.91 -1.57
C ASP A 45 8.43 3.08 -0.32
N ILE A 46 8.63 1.76 -0.44
CA ILE A 46 9.22 0.94 0.62
C ILE A 46 10.64 1.43 0.95
N GLY A 47 11.45 1.73 -0.07
CA GLY A 47 12.80 2.26 0.10
C GLY A 47 12.82 3.59 0.87
N ASN A 48 11.93 4.52 0.51
CA ASN A 48 11.74 5.79 1.22
C ASN A 48 11.29 5.55 2.67
N MET A 49 10.30 4.68 2.88
CA MET A 49 9.83 4.32 4.23
C MET A 49 10.96 3.73 5.09
N ASN A 50 11.82 2.88 4.52
CA ASN A 50 12.97 2.30 5.23
C ASN A 50 13.93 3.37 5.74
N ARG A 51 14.27 4.37 4.92
CA ARG A 51 15.16 5.49 5.32
C ARG A 51 14.53 6.28 6.47
N LEU A 52 13.24 6.60 6.36
CA LEU A 52 12.49 7.33 7.38
C LEU A 52 12.37 6.56 8.70
N ILE A 53 12.20 5.22 8.67
CA ILE A 53 12.22 4.38 9.88
C ILE A 53 13.59 4.45 10.55
N MET A 54 14.67 4.32 9.78
CA MET A 54 16.03 4.41 10.31
C MET A 54 16.33 5.78 10.91
N THR A 55 15.79 6.85 10.31
CA THR A 55 15.85 8.20 10.87
C THR A 55 15.05 8.33 12.16
N LYS A 56 13.83 7.79 12.22
CA LYS A 56 13.03 7.75 13.46
C LYS A 56 13.72 6.97 14.59
N GLN A 57 14.53 5.98 14.26
CA GLN A 57 15.35 5.21 15.22
C GLN A 57 16.71 5.86 15.54
N GLY A 58 17.04 7.03 14.97
CA GLY A 58 18.31 7.72 15.19
C GLY A 58 19.52 6.99 14.59
N ARG A 59 19.32 6.14 13.58
CA ARG A 59 20.36 5.32 12.95
C ARG A 59 20.79 5.81 11.56
N TYR A 60 20.06 6.76 11.00
CA TYR A 60 20.30 7.30 9.67
C TYR A 60 19.86 8.75 9.59
N TYR A 61 20.56 9.57 8.83
CA TYR A 61 20.14 10.92 8.51
C TYR A 61 19.52 10.94 7.12
N ASP A 62 18.24 11.28 7.04
CA ASP A 62 17.49 11.41 5.79
C ASP A 62 17.06 12.86 5.58
N GLU A 63 17.27 13.36 4.37
CA GLU A 63 16.89 14.71 3.92
C GLU A 63 15.70 14.69 2.97
N THR A 64 15.04 13.54 2.79
CA THR A 64 13.84 13.48 1.95
C THR A 64 12.74 14.41 2.48
N PRO A 65 11.95 15.04 1.61
CA PRO A 65 10.85 15.91 2.03
C PRO A 65 9.63 15.12 2.54
N TYR A 66 9.72 13.79 2.65
CA TYR A 66 8.62 12.90 3.00
C TYR A 66 8.51 12.70 4.51
N THR A 67 7.32 12.37 4.97
CA THR A 67 7.10 11.93 6.36
C THR A 67 6.89 10.42 6.42
N LEU A 68 7.24 9.82 7.56
CA LEU A 68 7.08 8.38 7.75
C LEU A 68 5.62 7.97 7.62
N GLU A 69 4.71 8.75 8.22
CA GLU A 69 3.28 8.50 8.22
C GLU A 69 2.72 8.53 6.78
N HIS A 70 3.15 9.48 5.96
CA HIS A 70 2.72 9.58 4.57
C HIS A 70 3.21 8.38 3.75
N LYS A 71 4.49 8.02 3.86
CA LYS A 71 5.03 6.86 3.14
C LYS A 71 4.43 5.54 3.60
N MET A 72 4.10 5.39 4.89
CA MET A 72 3.33 4.24 5.36
C MET A 72 1.96 4.15 4.70
N ALA A 73 1.25 5.28 4.57
CA ALA A 73 -0.05 5.32 3.90
C ALA A 73 0.06 5.03 2.38
N GLU A 74 1.06 5.58 1.69
CA GLU A 74 1.29 5.30 0.26
C GLU A 74 1.63 3.83 0.00
N ASN A 75 2.42 3.19 0.87
CA ASN A 75 2.69 1.76 0.77
C ASN A 75 1.40 0.92 0.91
N ILE A 76 0.49 1.29 1.81
CA ILE A 76 -0.81 0.62 1.94
C ILE A 76 -1.67 0.87 0.70
N TRP A 77 -1.69 2.10 0.17
CA TRP A 77 -2.41 2.45 -1.05
C TRP A 77 -1.93 1.61 -2.25
N TRP A 78 -0.62 1.48 -2.43
CA TRP A 78 -0.04 0.63 -3.48
C TRP A 78 -0.41 -0.84 -3.34
N LEU A 79 -0.48 -1.38 -2.12
CA LEU A 79 -0.92 -2.77 -1.91
C LEU A 79 -2.40 -2.98 -2.26
N ILE A 80 -3.26 -2.00 -1.93
CA ILE A 80 -4.68 -2.04 -2.33
C ILE A 80 -4.81 -1.99 -3.85
N GLU A 81 -4.04 -1.11 -4.51
CA GLU A 81 -4.02 -0.99 -5.96
C GLU A 81 -3.53 -2.24 -6.68
N LEU A 82 -2.39 -2.78 -6.24
CA LEU A 82 -1.85 -4.01 -6.82
C LEU A 82 -2.82 -5.18 -6.64
N ALA A 83 -3.53 -5.25 -5.52
CA ALA A 83 -4.55 -6.27 -5.31
C ALA A 83 -5.69 -6.14 -6.34
N ASP A 84 -6.21 -4.93 -6.57
CA ASP A 84 -7.23 -4.69 -7.60
C ASP A 84 -6.73 -5.08 -9.00
N ARG A 85 -5.51 -4.67 -9.35
CA ARG A 85 -4.88 -5.00 -10.65
C ARG A 85 -4.63 -6.48 -10.89
N LEU A 86 -4.57 -7.27 -9.83
CA LEU A 86 -4.30 -8.71 -9.86
C LEU A 86 -5.57 -9.53 -9.58
N ASP A 87 -6.74 -8.90 -9.56
CA ASP A 87 -8.03 -9.53 -9.26
C ASP A 87 -8.08 -10.21 -7.87
N ILE A 88 -7.42 -9.60 -6.88
CA ILE A 88 -7.33 -10.09 -5.50
C ILE A 88 -8.28 -9.29 -4.59
N ASP A 89 -9.21 -9.99 -3.93
CA ASP A 89 -10.02 -9.43 -2.85
C ASP A 89 -9.18 -9.31 -1.57
N ILE A 90 -8.49 -8.17 -1.42
CA ILE A 90 -7.58 -7.92 -0.31
C ILE A 90 -8.27 -7.96 1.07
N GLN A 91 -9.56 -7.62 1.16
CA GLN A 91 -10.30 -7.69 2.42
C GLN A 91 -10.49 -9.14 2.85
N LYS A 92 -10.95 -9.98 1.91
CA LYS A 92 -11.14 -11.41 2.16
C LYS A 92 -9.82 -12.12 2.49
N GLU A 93 -8.75 -11.80 1.75
CA GLU A 93 -7.43 -12.40 1.99
C GLU A 93 -6.86 -11.97 3.35
N MET A 94 -7.07 -10.72 3.76
CA MET A 94 -6.66 -10.25 5.09
C MET A 94 -7.40 -10.97 6.22
N GLU A 95 -8.74 -11.10 6.12
CA GLU A 95 -9.52 -11.85 7.12
C GLU A 95 -9.10 -13.32 7.19
N THR A 96 -8.84 -13.94 6.04
CA THR A 96 -8.34 -15.32 5.96
C THR A 96 -6.97 -15.45 6.64
N PHE A 97 -6.05 -14.55 6.32
CA PHE A 97 -4.72 -14.52 6.93
C PHE A 97 -4.79 -14.36 8.46
N LEU A 98 -5.59 -13.42 8.95
CA LEU A 98 -5.72 -13.16 10.38
C LEU A 98 -6.33 -14.37 11.11
N ALA A 99 -7.42 -14.92 10.59
CA ALA A 99 -8.07 -16.10 11.18
C ALA A 99 -7.10 -17.29 11.31
N GLN A 100 -6.31 -17.55 10.27
CA GLN A 100 -5.29 -18.60 10.30
C GLN A 100 -4.20 -18.35 11.36
N LYS A 101 -3.75 -17.11 11.52
CA LYS A 101 -2.74 -16.77 12.55
C LYS A 101 -3.31 -16.81 13.95
N GLU A 102 -4.54 -16.36 14.14
CA GLU A 102 -5.23 -16.42 15.43
C GLU A 102 -5.42 -17.86 15.89
N GLU A 103 -5.84 -18.76 15.00
CA GLU A 103 -5.93 -20.20 15.28
C GLU A 103 -4.56 -20.79 15.61
N LEU A 104 -3.55 -20.52 14.77
CA LEU A 104 -2.18 -21.03 14.96
C LEU A 104 -1.58 -20.64 16.31
N PHE A 105 -1.84 -19.43 16.78
CA PHE A 105 -1.28 -18.89 18.03
C PHE A 105 -2.25 -18.93 19.22
N GLY A 106 -3.45 -19.49 19.05
CA GLY A 106 -4.46 -19.57 20.11
C GLY A 106 -4.97 -18.21 20.61
N ILE A 107 -4.98 -17.19 19.75
CA ILE A 107 -5.45 -15.84 20.07
C ILE A 107 -6.99 -15.83 19.98
N LYS A 108 -7.67 -15.42 21.05
CA LYS A 108 -9.14 -15.32 21.10
C LYS A 108 -9.58 -13.89 20.74
N LYS A 109 -10.58 -13.76 19.85
CA LYS A 109 -11.19 -12.48 19.42
C LYS A 109 -12.09 -11.85 20.48
#